data_AF-A0A3P8JC68-F1
#
_entry.id   AF-A0A3P8JC68-F1
#
_cell.length_a   1.000
_cell.length_b   1.000
_cell.length_c   1.000
_cell.angle_alpha   90.00
_cell.angle_beta   90.00
_cell.angle_gamma   90.00
#
_symmetry.space_group_name_H-M   'P 1'
#
loop_
_entity.id
_entity.type
_entity.pdbx_description
1 polymer ?
#
loop_
_entity_poly.entity_id
_entity_poly.type
_entity_poly.pdbx_seq_one_letter_code
_entity_poly.pdbx_strand_id
1 'polypeptide(L)'
;MYEAETWRTTKAIIQKIQVFINSYLRKTLPIRWPEAISSNQLRERTNQIPADEEIRTKRWKWMGHTLRKAPNYITRQALTWNPECQKRSGRPKNTLLGK
;
A
#
# COMPACT_ATOMS: atom_id res chain seq x y z
N MET A 1 -8.70 -7.85 -8.07
CA MET A 1 -9.04 -6.42 -8.23
C MET A 1 -8.72 -5.54 -7.01
N TYR A 2 -8.37 -6.10 -5.83
CA TYR A 2 -7.94 -5.29 -4.66
C TYR A 2 -6.53 -4.69 -4.76
N GLU A 3 -5.71 -5.13 -5.71
CA GLU A 3 -4.28 -4.79 -5.73
C GLU A 3 -3.98 -3.40 -6.35
N ALA A 4 -4.86 -2.90 -7.22
CA ALA A 4 -4.63 -1.65 -7.97
C ALA A 4 -4.63 -0.38 -7.08
N GLU A 5 -5.45 -0.36 -6.02
CA GLU A 5 -5.50 0.77 -5.08
C GLU A 5 -4.28 0.82 -4.16
N THR A 6 -3.69 -0.35 -3.85
CA THR A 6 -2.55 -0.44 -2.93
C THR A 6 -1.23 -0.02 -3.57
N TRP A 7 -1.15 0.12 -4.89
CA TRP A 7 0.07 0.54 -5.56
C TRP A 7 0.31 2.06 -5.44
N ARG A 8 -0.76 2.85 -5.42
CA ARG A 8 -0.66 4.32 -5.36
C ARG A 8 -0.66 4.82 -3.91
N THR A 9 0.46 4.62 -3.21
CA THR A 9 0.67 5.28 -1.91
C THR A 9 1.01 6.75 -2.10
N THR A 10 0.14 7.62 -1.63
CA THR A 10 0.43 9.06 -1.54
C THR A 10 1.10 9.39 -0.21
N LYS A 11 1.86 10.49 -0.18
CA LYS A 11 2.49 10.98 1.05
C LYS A 11 1.47 11.18 2.18
N ALA A 12 0.25 11.61 1.84
CA ALA A 12 -0.84 11.78 2.79
C ALA A 12 -1.30 10.45 3.43
N ILE A 13 -1.40 9.36 2.65
CA ILE A 13 -1.77 8.04 3.19
C ILE A 13 -0.67 7.54 4.12
N ILE A 14 0.60 7.67 3.72
CA ILE A 14 1.75 7.28 4.54
C ILE A 14 1.77 8.06 5.86
N GLN A 15 1.52 9.38 5.82
CA GLN A 15 1.43 10.21 7.01
C GLN A 15 0.31 9.77 7.96
N LYS A 16 -0.88 9.43 7.43
CA LYS A 16 -1.98 8.91 8.25
C LYS A 16 -1.62 7.61 8.95
N ILE A 17 -0.95 6.69 8.25
CA ILE A 17 -0.46 5.43 8.82
C ILE A 17 0.57 5.70 9.92
N GLN A 18 1.51 6.62 9.70
CA GLN A 18 2.52 6.97 10.69
C GLN A 18 1.90 7.58 11.95
N VAL A 19 0.91 8.47 11.81
CA VAL A 19 0.18 9.05 12.95
C VAL A 19 -0.56 7.97 13.72
N PHE A 20 -1.21 7.02 13.02
CA PHE A 20 -1.89 5.90 13.64
C PHE A 20 -0.92 5.04 14.46
N ILE A 21 0.22 4.64 13.88
CA ILE A 21 1.28 3.87 14.54
C ILE A 21 1.77 4.61 15.80
N ASN A 22 2.13 5.88 15.67
CA ASN A 22 2.58 6.71 16.79
C ASN A 22 1.55 6.79 17.92
N SER A 23 0.26 6.89 17.57
CA SER A 23 -0.83 6.94 18.55
C SER A 23 -0.99 5.62 19.31
N TYR A 24 -0.83 4.49 18.62
CA TYR A 24 -0.90 3.17 19.23
C TYR A 24 0.27 2.94 20.20
N LEU A 25 1.49 3.25 19.77
CA LEU A 25 2.69 3.06 20.59
C LEU A 25 2.68 3.86 21.87
N ARG A 26 2.17 5.11 21.82
CA ARG A 26 2.02 5.93 23.01
C ARG A 26 1.03 5.36 24.02
N LYS A 27 0.05 4.58 23.57
CA LYS A 27 -0.89 3.86 24.46
C LYS A 27 -0.26 2.61 25.05
N THR A 28 0.58 1.92 24.30
CA THR A 28 1.22 0.67 24.74
C THR A 28 2.44 0.91 25.63
N LEU A 29 3.21 1.97 25.37
CA LEU A 29 4.34 2.34 26.20
C LEU A 29 3.83 2.90 27.53
N PRO A 30 4.37 2.45 28.68
CA PRO A 30 4.02 2.98 29.99
C PRO A 30 4.66 4.38 30.19
N ILE A 31 4.20 5.37 29.42
CA ILE A 31 4.67 6.76 29.52
C ILE A 31 3.88 7.42 30.64
N ARG A 32 4.55 7.66 31.78
CA ARG A 32 3.96 8.35 32.93
C ARG A 32 4.09 9.87 32.74
N TRP A 33 3.04 10.60 33.07
CA TRP A 33 3.06 12.05 33.24
C TRP A 33 4.25 12.47 34.15
N PRO A 34 5.04 13.53 33.87
CA PRO A 34 4.86 14.61 32.89
C PRO A 34 5.77 14.46 31.63
N GLU A 35 6.26 13.26 31.30
CA GLU A 35 7.19 13.09 30.18
C GLU A 35 6.49 13.22 28.81
N ALA A 36 6.52 14.42 28.23
CA ALA A 36 6.11 14.66 26.85
C ALA A 36 7.21 14.13 25.88
N ILE A 37 7.16 12.84 25.56
CA ILE A 37 8.11 12.22 24.62
C ILE A 37 7.89 12.77 23.21
N SER A 38 8.92 13.39 22.65
CA SER A 38 8.92 13.86 21.26
C SER A 38 8.80 12.68 20.28
N SER A 39 8.26 12.91 19.09
CA SER A 39 8.10 11.85 18.08
C SER A 39 9.44 11.20 17.67
N ASN A 40 10.56 11.93 17.74
CA ASN A 40 11.88 11.40 17.44
C ASN A 40 12.38 10.46 18.54
N GLN A 41 12.28 10.89 19.81
CA GLN A 41 12.64 10.05 20.96
C GLN A 41 11.81 8.77 21.03
N LEU A 42 10.51 8.85 20.68
CA LEU A 42 9.64 7.67 20.59
C LEU A 42 10.17 6.66 19.56
N ARG A 43 10.62 7.14 18.39
CA ARG A 43 11.17 6.30 17.32
C ARG A 43 12.50 5.66 17.71
N GLU A 44 13.38 6.41 18.36
CA GLU A 44 14.66 5.91 18.86
C GLU A 44 14.45 4.82 19.91
N ARG A 45 13.54 5.03 20.88
CA ARG A 45 13.24 4.05 21.93
C ARG A 45 12.67 2.74 21.39
N THR A 46 11.94 2.81 20.29
CA THR A 46 11.25 1.66 19.67
C THR A 46 11.98 1.10 18.46
N ASN A 47 13.14 1.67 18.07
CA ASN A 47 13.88 1.33 16.85
C ASN A 47 12.99 1.24 15.60
N GLN A 48 12.06 2.18 15.46
CA GLN A 48 11.03 2.10 14.43
C GLN A 48 11.51 2.49 13.05
N ILE A 49 11.25 1.57 12.11
CA ILE A 49 11.41 1.80 10.69
C ILE A 49 10.28 2.74 10.22
N PRO A 50 10.59 3.78 9.43
CA PRO A 50 9.59 4.63 8.81
C PRO A 50 8.56 3.83 8.00
N ALA A 51 7.28 4.22 8.07
CA ALA A 51 6.20 3.50 7.41
C ALA A 51 6.38 3.38 5.89
N ASP A 52 6.99 4.38 5.24
CA ASP A 52 7.32 4.35 3.81
C ASP A 52 8.34 3.27 3.45
N GLU A 53 9.37 3.11 4.29
CA GLU A 53 10.41 2.11 4.07
C GLU A 53 9.88 0.70 4.29
N GLU A 54 9.04 0.49 5.30
CA GLU A 54 8.39 -0.79 5.53
C GLU A 54 7.46 -1.17 4.37
N ILE A 55 6.64 -0.22 3.88
CA ILE A 55 5.76 -0.42 2.72
C ILE A 55 6.59 -0.75 1.48
N ARG A 56 7.68 -0.03 1.24
CA ARG A 56 8.59 -0.28 0.10
C ARG A 56 9.18 -1.69 0.18
N THR A 57 9.64 -2.09 1.35
CA THR A 57 10.23 -3.41 1.56
C THR A 57 9.21 -4.53 1.35
N LYS A 58 7.99 -4.39 1.88
CA LYS A 58 6.89 -5.35 1.66
C LYS A 58 6.52 -5.46 0.19
N ARG A 59 6.47 -4.34 -0.54
CA ARG A 59 6.24 -4.34 -2.00
C ARG A 59 7.32 -5.07 -2.76
N TRP A 60 8.60 -4.82 -2.46
CA TRP A 60 9.71 -5.53 -3.10
C TRP A 60 9.67 -7.03 -2.81
N LYS A 61 9.38 -7.43 -1.56
CA LYS A 61 9.20 -8.85 -1.19
C LYS A 61 8.05 -9.49 -1.98
N TRP A 62 6.92 -8.80 -2.11
CA TRP A 62 5.78 -9.28 -2.88
C TRP A 62 6.10 -9.40 -4.38
N MET A 63 6.73 -8.38 -4.99
CA MET A 63 7.18 -8.46 -6.38
C MET A 63 8.12 -9.65 -6.61
N GLY A 64 9.11 -9.84 -5.72
CA GLY A 64 10.01 -10.98 -5.79
C GLY A 64 9.29 -12.33 -5.63
N HIS A 65 8.24 -12.40 -4.82
CA HIS A 65 7.40 -13.60 -4.72
C HIS A 65 6.65 -13.86 -6.03
N THR A 66 6.00 -12.84 -6.58
CA THR A 66 5.22 -12.95 -7.82
C THR A 66 6.09 -13.30 -9.02
N LEU A 67 7.28 -12.70 -9.14
CA LEU A 67 8.22 -12.98 -10.23
C LEU A 67 8.82 -14.39 -10.17
N ARG A 68 8.84 -15.04 -8.99
CA ARG A 68 9.28 -16.45 -8.85
C ARG A 68 8.21 -17.46 -9.25
N LYS A 69 6.95 -17.05 -9.43
CA LYS A 69 5.88 -17.94 -9.92
C LYS A 69 6.08 -18.28 -11.40
N ALA A 70 5.52 -19.39 -11.85
CA ALA A 70 5.57 -19.81 -13.25
C ALA A 70 4.96 -18.74 -14.20
N PRO A 71 5.43 -18.65 -15.46
CA PRO A 71 5.00 -17.60 -16.40
C PRO A 71 3.52 -17.68 -16.80
N ASN A 72 2.87 -18.82 -16.58
CA ASN A 72 1.44 -19.00 -16.80
C ASN A 72 0.56 -18.46 -15.65
N TYR A 73 1.14 -18.03 -14.53
CA TYR A 73 0.38 -17.54 -13.40
C TYR A 73 -0.17 -16.13 -13.69
N ILE A 74 -1.49 -15.96 -13.55
CA ILE A 74 -2.22 -14.73 -13.92
C ILE A 74 -1.62 -13.49 -13.23
N THR A 75 -1.19 -13.59 -11.98
CA THR A 75 -0.63 -12.42 -11.27
C THR A 75 0.75 -12.02 -11.81
N ARG A 76 1.54 -12.95 -12.36
CA ARG A 76 2.81 -12.64 -13.03
C ARG A 76 2.57 -11.98 -14.38
N GLN A 77 1.59 -12.44 -15.14
CA GLN A 77 1.19 -11.81 -16.40
C GLN A 77 0.61 -10.41 -16.18
N ALA A 78 -0.19 -10.23 -15.12
CA ALA A 78 -0.76 -8.95 -14.74
C ALA A 78 0.29 -7.88 -14.40
N LEU A 79 1.48 -8.27 -13.93
CA LEU A 79 2.60 -7.32 -13.69
C LEU A 79 3.16 -6.73 -14.99
N THR A 80 3.16 -7.49 -16.08
CA THR A 80 3.66 -7.07 -17.40
C THR A 80 2.54 -6.50 -18.27
N TRP A 81 1.29 -6.66 -17.84
CA TRP A 81 0.13 -6.19 -18.57
C TRP A 81 0.06 -4.66 -18.54
N ASN A 82 0.41 -4.04 -19.67
CA ASN A 82 0.13 -2.63 -19.94
C ASN A 82 -1.21 -2.55 -20.68
N PRO A 83 -2.34 -2.24 -20.03
CA PRO A 83 -3.58 -2.04 -20.74
C PRO A 83 -3.42 -0.77 -21.57
N GLU A 84 -3.33 -0.90 -22.89
CA GLU A 84 -3.41 0.26 -23.78
C GLU A 84 -4.62 1.10 -23.40
N CYS A 85 -4.36 2.34 -22.98
CA CYS A 85 -5.33 3.27 -22.42
C CYS A 85 -6.32 3.82 -23.46
N GLN A 86 -6.75 3.04 -24.45
CA GLN A 86 -7.95 3.37 -25.21
C GLN A 86 -9.18 2.91 -24.42
N LYS A 87 -9.53 3.70 -23.40
CA LYS A 87 -10.92 3.70 -22.92
C LYS A 87 -11.78 4.15 -24.09
N ARG A 88 -12.65 3.28 -24.60
CA ARG A 88 -13.75 3.73 -25.46
C ARG A 88 -14.58 4.69 -24.63
N SER A 89 -14.44 5.99 -24.89
CA SER A 89 -15.31 7.00 -24.32
C SER A 89 -16.71 6.78 -24.90
N GLY A 90 -17.59 6.16 -24.13
CA GLY A 90 -18.96 5.91 -24.54
C GLY A 90 -19.68 4.86 -23.71
N ARG A 91 -21.00 5.03 -23.58
CA ARG A 91 -21.91 4.03 -22.99
C ARG A 91 -21.87 2.74 -23.81
N PRO A 92 -21.82 1.54 -23.20
CA PRO A 92 -21.89 0.29 -23.94
C PRO A 92 -23.19 0.23 -24.76
N LYS A 93 -23.09 -0.03 -26.07
CA LYS A 93 -24.26 -0.23 -26.95
C LYS A 93 -24.96 -1.52 -26.55
N ASN A 94 -26.12 -1.39 -25.91
CA ASN A 94 -27.08 -2.46 -25.70
C ASN A 94 -27.83 -2.72 -27.01
N THR A 95 -27.26 -3.54 -27.87
CA THR A 95 -27.94 -4.04 -29.08
C THR A 95 -28.85 -5.21 -28.69
N LEU A 96 -30.12 -4.92 -28.38
CA LEU A 96 -31.19 -5.91 -28.43
C LEU A 96 -31.78 -5.89 -29.83
N LEU A 97 -31.18 -6.66 -30.74
CA LEU A 97 -31.80 -6.99 -32.03
C LEU A 97 -32.73 -8.18 -31.76
N GLY A 98 -34.02 -7.88 -31.54
CA GLY A 98 -35.08 -8.86 -31.60
C GLY A 98 -35.20 -9.41 -33.01
N LYS A 99 -35.22 -10.74 -33.12
CA LYS A 99 -35.76 -11.46 -34.27
C LYS A 99 -37.25 -11.66 -34.08
#